data_AF-A0A3A5SEU7-F1
#
_entry.id   AF-A0A3A5SEU7-F1
#
_cell.length_a   1.000
_cell.length_b   1.000
_cell.length_c   1.000
_cell.angle_alpha   90.00
_cell.angle_beta   90.00
_cell.angle_gamma   90.00
#
_symmetry.space_group_name_H-M   'P 1'
#
loop_
_entity.id
_entity.type
_entity.pdbx_description
1 polymer ?
#
loop_
_entity_poly.entity_id
_entity_poly.type
_entity_poly.pdbx_seq_one_letter_code
_entity_poly.pdbx_strand_id
1 'polypeptide(L)'
;MKKIEFYAGQDLDKAYQDLQINAPCCGEFNGKVLYSTDTIDEIYAKVLGTSKWEYEEHLRKEHEEYERKEAEFKAKIPQLTDEYRKRARGIIPVEHLEYWDKIVPIRLNDLYRGMELDCLLELIATLNDNAKEESEKMEFCRTMFSKQGHSGMSAGLVFSGLKYFHPLGEMLVTYIQNH
;
A
#
# COMPACT_ATOMS: atom_id res chain seq x y z
N MET A 1 18.55 38.18 17.35
CA MET A 1 18.26 37.30 16.19
C MET A 1 16.80 36.90 16.27
N LYS A 2 16.01 37.15 15.22
CA LYS A 2 14.57 36.87 15.19
C LYS A 2 14.35 35.36 15.09
N LYS A 3 13.39 34.78 15.82
CA LYS A 3 12.95 33.40 15.61
C LYS A 3 11.75 33.39 14.66
N ILE A 4 11.78 32.55 13.64
CA ILE A 4 10.65 32.29 12.73
C ILE A 4 10.11 30.88 12.98
N GLU A 5 8.84 30.68 12.64
CA GLU A 5 8.19 29.38 12.71
C GLU A 5 8.07 28.78 11.31
N PHE A 6 8.37 27.48 11.19
CA PHE A 6 8.12 26.70 9.98
C PHE A 6 6.75 26.02 10.11
N TYR A 7 6.05 25.87 8.98
CA TYR A 7 4.72 25.24 8.99
C TYR A 7 4.83 23.72 8.78
N ALA A 8 3.80 22.98 9.23
CA ALA A 8 3.76 21.54 9.09
C ALA A 8 3.71 21.11 7.60
N GLY A 9 4.60 20.20 7.20
CA GLY A 9 4.72 19.74 5.82
C GLY A 9 5.60 20.59 4.91
N GLN A 10 6.27 21.61 5.46
CA GLN A 10 7.29 22.39 4.76
C GLN A 10 8.53 21.54 4.46
N ASP A 11 9.12 21.67 3.26
CA ASP A 11 10.40 21.04 2.91
C ASP A 11 11.62 21.92 3.28
N LEU A 12 12.82 21.34 3.19
CA LEU A 12 14.06 22.04 3.56
C LEU A 12 14.41 23.19 2.62
N ASP A 13 14.10 23.08 1.33
CA ASP A 13 14.29 24.16 0.36
C ASP A 13 13.46 25.39 0.72
N LYS A 14 12.20 25.16 1.09
CA LYS A 14 11.29 26.23 1.49
C LYS A 14 11.69 26.82 2.84
N ALA A 15 12.09 25.98 3.79
CA ALA A 15 12.62 26.44 5.08
C ALA A 15 13.86 27.33 4.89
N TYR A 16 14.77 26.93 3.99
CA TYR A 16 15.94 27.75 3.63
C TYR A 16 15.53 29.09 3.02
N GLN A 17 14.60 29.11 2.06
CA GLN A 17 14.11 30.37 1.47
C GLN A 17 13.52 31.31 2.51
N ASP A 18 12.70 30.79 3.44
CA ASP A 18 12.07 31.60 4.48
C ASP A 18 13.10 32.19 5.45
N LEU A 19 14.16 31.43 5.77
CA LEU A 19 15.30 31.91 6.53
C LEU A 19 16.04 33.04 5.80
N GLN A 20 16.27 32.91 4.48
CA GLN A 20 16.93 33.93 3.67
C GLN A 20 16.10 35.23 3.61
N ILE A 21 14.79 35.12 3.42
CA ILE A 21 13.88 36.28 3.37
C ILE A 21 13.83 37.04 4.70
N ASN A 22 13.91 36.32 5.82
CA ASN A 22 13.78 36.90 7.16
C ASN A 22 15.12 37.20 7.83
N ALA A 23 16.24 37.11 7.10
CA ALA A 23 17.57 37.31 7.66
C ALA A 23 17.72 38.70 8.34
N PRO A 24 18.37 38.80 9.52
CA PRO A 24 18.99 37.72 10.28
C PRO A 24 17.99 37.00 11.22
N CYS A 25 17.80 35.69 11.02
CA CYS A 25 16.88 34.89 11.81
C CYS A 25 17.33 33.43 12.03
N CYS A 26 16.59 32.71 12.85
CA CYS A 26 16.68 31.27 13.00
C CYS A 26 15.29 30.63 13.14
N GLY A 27 15.19 29.33 12.94
CA GLY A 27 13.97 28.54 13.11
C GLY A 27 14.28 27.12 13.55
N GLU A 28 13.29 26.38 14.03
CA GLU A 28 13.45 24.98 14.45
C GLU A 28 12.71 24.05 13.49
N PHE A 29 13.45 23.15 12.85
CA PHE A 29 12.93 22.20 11.86
C PHE A 29 13.30 20.77 12.29
N ASN A 30 12.31 19.90 12.48
CA ASN A 30 12.50 18.51 12.95
C ASN A 30 13.43 18.39 14.17
N GLY A 31 13.30 19.30 15.14
CA GLY A 31 14.13 19.33 16.36
C GLY A 31 15.56 19.82 16.15
N LYS A 32 15.90 20.36 14.98
CA LYS A 32 17.18 21.00 14.68
C LYS A 32 17.01 22.50 14.51
N VAL A 33 17.91 23.29 15.07
CA VAL A 33 17.91 24.75 14.87
C VAL A 33 18.67 25.08 13.59
N LEU A 34 17.99 25.77 12.69
CA LEU A 34 18.53 26.27 11.42
C LEU A 34 18.71 27.79 11.51
N TYR A 35 19.80 28.30 10.95
CA TYR A 35 20.13 29.73 10.97
C TYR A 35 20.09 30.29 9.55
N SER A 36 19.72 31.57 9.39
CA SER A 36 19.75 32.23 8.07
C SER A 36 21.15 32.35 7.47
N THR A 37 22.20 32.12 8.27
CA THR A 37 23.59 32.06 7.83
C THR A 37 24.02 30.68 7.34
N ASP A 38 23.24 29.63 7.61
CA ASP A 38 23.54 28.29 7.12
C ASP A 38 23.35 28.26 5.60
N THR A 39 24.26 27.57 4.91
CA THR A 39 24.08 27.19 3.52
C THR A 39 23.04 26.08 3.38
N ILE A 40 22.51 25.88 2.18
CA ILE A 40 21.54 24.81 1.93
C ILE A 40 22.12 23.43 2.26
N ASP A 41 23.38 23.16 1.92
CA ASP A 41 24.02 21.88 2.22
C ASP A 41 24.24 21.66 3.72
N GLU A 42 24.56 22.71 4.49
CA GLU A 42 24.63 22.62 5.94
C GLU A 42 23.27 22.30 6.57
N ILE A 43 22.19 22.87 6.03
CA ILE A 43 20.82 22.55 6.49
C ILE A 43 20.50 21.08 6.22
N TYR A 44 20.75 20.58 5.01
CA TYR A 44 20.54 19.17 4.66
C TYR A 44 21.40 18.24 5.52
N ALA A 45 22.67 18.57 5.72
CA ALA A 45 23.55 17.77 6.58
C ALA A 45 23.08 17.75 8.04
N LYS A 46 22.57 18.87 8.58
CA LYS A 46 22.06 18.95 9.96
C LYS A 46 20.79 18.13 10.18
N VAL A 47 19.87 18.16 9.21
CA VAL A 47 18.53 17.55 9.37
C VAL A 47 18.50 16.11 8.89
N LEU A 48 19.12 15.82 7.74
CA LEU A 48 19.06 14.52 7.07
C LEU A 48 20.39 13.76 7.09
N GLY A 49 21.51 14.40 7.46
CA GLY A 49 22.82 13.74 7.53
C GLY A 49 23.51 13.54 6.17
N THR A 50 23.02 14.18 5.11
CA THR A 50 23.51 14.06 3.74
C THR A 50 23.51 15.43 3.06
N SER A 51 24.25 15.59 1.95
CA SER A 51 24.17 16.82 1.13
C SER A 51 22.84 16.93 0.38
N LYS A 52 22.50 18.12 -0.10
CA LYS A 52 21.30 18.29 -0.93
C LYS A 52 21.38 17.43 -2.20
N TRP A 53 22.53 17.44 -2.86
CA TRP A 53 22.74 16.69 -4.10
C TRP A 53 22.56 15.18 -3.90
N GLU A 54 23.14 14.60 -2.84
CA GLU A 54 22.99 13.17 -2.54
C GLU A 54 21.53 12.79 -2.25
N TYR A 55 20.80 13.64 -1.51
CA TYR A 55 19.39 13.42 -1.22
C TYR A 55 18.53 13.46 -2.50
N GLU A 56 18.72 14.47 -3.36
CA GLU A 56 18.00 14.60 -4.63
C GLU A 56 18.33 13.44 -5.57
N GLU A 57 19.59 13.02 -5.64
CA GLU A 57 20.03 11.86 -6.42
C GLU A 57 19.38 10.56 -5.93
N HIS A 58 19.25 10.38 -4.62
CA HIS A 58 18.56 9.24 -4.02
C HIS A 58 17.08 9.22 -4.40
N LEU A 59 16.38 10.34 -4.22
CA LEU A 59 14.97 10.47 -4.59
C LEU A 59 14.75 10.21 -6.08
N ARG A 60 15.64 10.72 -6.94
CA ARG A 60 15.56 10.48 -8.39
C ARG A 60 15.68 9.00 -8.71
N LYS A 61 16.65 8.29 -8.12
CA LYS A 61 16.83 6.84 -8.32
C LYS A 61 15.64 6.03 -7.82
N GLU A 62 15.11 6.36 -6.65
CA GLU A 62 13.91 5.71 -6.12
C GLU A 62 12.70 5.91 -7.03
N HIS A 63 12.53 7.13 -7.56
CA HIS A 63 11.46 7.45 -8.49
C HIS A 63 11.61 6.69 -9.82
N GLU A 64 12.79 6.72 -10.44
CA GLU A 64 13.09 6.00 -11.67
C GLU A 64 12.88 4.48 -11.50
N GLU A 65 13.31 3.90 -10.37
CA GLU A 65 13.09 2.49 -10.07
C GLU A 65 11.60 2.17 -9.86
N TYR A 66 10.87 3.04 -9.17
CA TYR A 66 9.43 2.90 -8.98
C TYR A 66 8.70 2.94 -10.32
N GLU A 67 8.98 3.93 -11.17
CA GLU A 67 8.37 4.07 -12.50
C GLU A 67 8.68 2.86 -13.38
N ARG A 68 9.92 2.36 -13.36
CA ARG A 68 10.30 1.14 -14.08
C ARG A 68 9.48 -0.06 -13.60
N LYS A 69 9.43 -0.32 -12.29
CA LYS A 69 8.66 -1.44 -11.71
C LYS A 69 7.16 -1.31 -11.98
N GLU A 70 6.63 -0.10 -11.95
CA GLU A 70 5.23 0.21 -12.26
C GLU A 70 4.91 -0.08 -13.73
N ALA A 71 5.76 0.37 -14.66
CA ALA A 71 5.61 0.10 -16.08
C ALA A 71 5.72 -1.39 -16.42
N GLU A 72 6.74 -2.07 -15.87
CA GLU A 72 6.93 -3.52 -16.01
C GLU A 72 5.73 -4.32 -15.50
N PHE A 73 5.14 -3.89 -14.38
CA PHE A 73 3.96 -4.54 -13.82
C PHE A 73 2.71 -4.27 -14.65
N LYS A 74 2.47 -3.02 -15.06
CA LYS A 74 1.36 -2.65 -15.95
C LYS A 74 1.38 -3.41 -17.27
N ALA A 75 2.56 -3.65 -17.83
CA ALA A 75 2.72 -4.46 -19.03
C ALA A 75 2.27 -5.93 -18.84
N LYS A 76 2.34 -6.46 -17.61
CA LYS A 76 1.92 -7.83 -17.26
C LYS A 76 0.43 -7.95 -16.93
N ILE A 77 -0.28 -6.85 -16.68
CA ILE A 77 -1.69 -6.86 -16.28
C ILE A 77 -2.58 -7.68 -17.24
N PRO A 78 -2.45 -7.58 -18.59
CA PRO A 78 -3.25 -8.40 -19.49
C PRO A 78 -3.05 -9.90 -19.28
N GLN A 79 -1.80 -10.34 -19.16
CA GLN A 79 -1.45 -11.74 -18.90
C GLN A 79 -2.01 -12.19 -17.54
N LEU A 80 -1.74 -11.43 -16.48
CA LEU A 80 -2.21 -11.74 -15.13
C LEU A 80 -3.74 -11.79 -15.08
N THR A 81 -4.41 -10.88 -15.79
CA THR A 81 -5.86 -10.86 -15.89
C THR A 81 -6.38 -12.19 -16.43
N ASP A 82 -5.80 -12.70 -17.53
CA ASP A 82 -6.20 -14.00 -18.09
C ASP A 82 -5.88 -15.17 -17.15
N GLU A 83 -4.78 -15.11 -16.40
CA GLU A 83 -4.42 -16.12 -15.40
C GLU A 83 -5.41 -16.16 -14.23
N TYR A 84 -5.74 -15.01 -13.62
CA TYR A 84 -6.73 -14.94 -12.52
C TYR A 84 -8.13 -15.31 -12.99
N ARG A 85 -8.49 -14.94 -14.23
CA ARG A 85 -9.73 -15.42 -14.83
C ARG A 85 -9.72 -16.94 -14.87
N LYS A 86 -8.73 -17.57 -15.52
CA LYS A 86 -8.64 -19.04 -15.62
C LYS A 86 -8.69 -19.73 -14.26
N ARG A 87 -7.91 -19.25 -13.29
CA ARG A 87 -7.83 -19.82 -11.92
C ARG A 87 -9.17 -19.79 -11.19
N ALA A 88 -9.99 -18.77 -11.40
CA ALA A 88 -11.28 -18.66 -10.72
C ALA A 88 -12.30 -19.71 -11.19
N ARG A 89 -12.18 -20.27 -12.40
CA ARG A 89 -13.11 -21.29 -12.91
C ARG A 89 -12.92 -22.57 -12.09
N GLY A 90 -13.96 -22.99 -11.38
CA GLY A 90 -13.91 -24.14 -10.47
C GLY A 90 -13.66 -23.76 -9.00
N ILE A 91 -13.37 -22.49 -8.71
CA ILE A 91 -13.28 -21.96 -7.35
C ILE A 91 -14.48 -21.03 -7.08
N ILE A 92 -14.68 -20.05 -7.95
CA ILE A 92 -15.77 -19.07 -7.81
C ILE A 92 -17.04 -19.62 -8.48
N PRO A 93 -18.22 -19.51 -7.82
CA PRO A 93 -19.49 -19.90 -8.41
C PRO A 93 -19.76 -19.21 -9.75
N VAL A 94 -20.39 -19.92 -10.69
CA VAL A 94 -20.56 -19.47 -12.09
C VAL A 94 -21.30 -18.14 -12.17
N GLU A 95 -22.30 -17.95 -11.31
CA GLU A 95 -23.10 -16.74 -11.17
C GLU A 95 -22.27 -15.49 -10.79
N HIS A 96 -21.08 -15.67 -10.23
CA HIS A 96 -20.20 -14.58 -9.83
C HIS A 96 -18.98 -14.39 -10.76
N LEU A 97 -18.76 -15.28 -11.73
CA LEU A 97 -17.60 -15.21 -12.63
C LEU A 97 -17.60 -13.95 -13.51
N GLU A 98 -18.77 -13.45 -13.93
CA GLU A 98 -18.85 -12.20 -14.70
C GLU A 98 -18.33 -11.01 -13.87
N TYR A 99 -18.74 -10.92 -12.61
CA TYR A 99 -18.27 -9.86 -11.72
C TYR A 99 -16.78 -10.02 -11.42
N TRP A 100 -16.30 -11.23 -11.17
CA TRP A 100 -14.87 -11.52 -11.01
C TRP A 100 -14.06 -11.03 -12.22
N ASP A 101 -14.45 -11.42 -13.43
CA ASP A 101 -13.75 -11.07 -14.67
C ASP A 101 -13.69 -9.56 -14.92
N LYS A 102 -14.69 -8.83 -14.44
CA LYS A 102 -14.76 -7.36 -14.47
C LYS A 102 -13.81 -6.71 -13.48
N ILE A 103 -13.74 -7.23 -12.24
CA ILE A 103 -12.94 -6.58 -11.18
C ILE A 103 -11.45 -6.90 -11.28
N VAL A 104 -11.05 -8.07 -11.78
CA VAL A 104 -9.64 -8.49 -11.87
C VAL A 104 -8.72 -7.43 -12.48
N PRO A 105 -8.96 -6.90 -13.70
CA PRO A 105 -8.06 -5.91 -14.28
C PRO A 105 -8.08 -4.57 -13.52
N ILE A 106 -9.19 -4.23 -12.86
CA ILE A 106 -9.31 -3.01 -12.05
C ILE A 106 -8.44 -3.14 -10.80
N ARG A 107 -8.49 -4.31 -10.14
CA ARG A 107 -7.74 -4.65 -8.94
C ARG A 107 -6.25 -4.80 -9.20
N LEU A 108 -5.88 -5.46 -10.30
CA LEU A 108 -4.49 -5.52 -10.74
C LEU A 108 -3.93 -4.12 -11.02
N ASN A 109 -4.74 -3.15 -11.45
CA ASN A 109 -4.27 -1.79 -11.75
C ASN A 109 -4.38 -0.80 -10.58
N ASP A 110 -4.75 -1.26 -9.37
CA ASP A 110 -4.85 -0.39 -8.20
C ASP A 110 -3.56 -0.40 -7.35
N LEU A 111 -3.58 0.35 -6.24
CA LEU A 111 -2.44 0.52 -5.33
C LEU A 111 -1.95 -0.82 -4.73
N TYR A 112 -2.84 -1.78 -4.54
CA TYR A 112 -2.54 -3.09 -3.96
C TYR A 112 -2.19 -4.15 -5.00
N ARG A 113 -2.27 -3.81 -6.30
CA ARG A 113 -1.80 -4.66 -7.40
C ARG A 113 -2.44 -6.06 -7.39
N GLY A 114 -3.69 -6.15 -6.94
CA GLY A 114 -4.46 -7.40 -6.87
C GLY A 114 -4.05 -8.37 -5.76
N MET A 115 -3.34 -7.91 -4.72
CA MET A 115 -2.95 -8.74 -3.57
C MET A 115 -4.14 -9.50 -2.95
N GLU A 116 -5.33 -8.90 -2.94
CA GLU A 116 -6.54 -9.51 -2.42
C GLU A 116 -7.12 -10.61 -3.33
N LEU A 117 -6.78 -10.64 -4.63
CA LEU A 117 -7.31 -11.63 -5.57
C LEU A 117 -6.80 -13.04 -5.23
N ASP A 118 -5.51 -13.18 -4.90
CA ASP A 118 -4.95 -14.47 -4.46
C ASP A 118 -5.58 -14.93 -3.13
N CYS A 119 -5.69 -14.00 -2.18
CA CYS A 119 -6.35 -14.25 -0.90
C CYS A 119 -7.78 -14.78 -1.08
N LEU A 120 -8.56 -14.11 -1.93
CA LEU A 120 -9.94 -14.51 -2.21
C LEU A 120 -10.02 -15.91 -2.81
N LEU A 121 -9.18 -16.22 -3.80
CA LEU A 121 -9.19 -17.54 -4.42
C LEU A 121 -8.82 -18.65 -3.42
N GLU A 122 -7.82 -18.44 -2.57
CA GLU A 122 -7.40 -19.44 -1.58
C GLU A 122 -8.47 -19.66 -0.49
N LEU A 123 -9.06 -18.58 0.01
CA LEU A 123 -10.11 -18.65 1.02
C LEU A 123 -11.36 -19.34 0.47
N ILE A 124 -11.82 -18.96 -0.71
CA ILE A 124 -13.00 -19.57 -1.35
C ILE A 124 -12.72 -21.06 -1.64
N ALA A 125 -11.53 -21.41 -2.15
CA ALA A 125 -11.16 -22.80 -2.39
C ALA A 125 -11.17 -23.62 -1.10
N THR A 126 -10.71 -23.05 0.03
CA THR A 126 -10.77 -23.70 1.35
C THR A 126 -12.22 -23.89 1.80
N LEU A 127 -13.08 -22.88 1.63
CA LEU A 127 -14.48 -22.97 2.02
C LEU A 127 -15.24 -24.03 1.21
N ASN A 128 -14.90 -24.20 -0.07
CA ASN A 128 -15.46 -25.22 -0.96
C ASN A 128 -15.03 -26.67 -0.62
N ASP A 129 -14.06 -26.88 0.28
CA ASP A 129 -13.55 -28.21 0.58
C ASP A 129 -14.55 -29.03 1.43
N ASN A 130 -15.34 -29.89 0.80
CA ASN A 130 -16.35 -30.70 1.47
C ASN A 130 -15.78 -31.80 2.40
N ALA A 131 -14.47 -32.04 2.40
CA ALA A 131 -13.85 -33.02 3.29
C ALA A 131 -13.58 -32.47 4.70
N LYS A 132 -13.67 -31.15 4.89
CA LYS A 132 -13.43 -30.49 6.19
C LYS A 132 -14.74 -30.09 6.84
N GLU A 133 -14.79 -30.20 8.17
CA GLU A 133 -15.87 -29.63 8.97
C GLU A 133 -15.83 -28.10 8.91
N GLU A 134 -16.99 -27.45 9.06
CA GLU A 134 -17.10 -25.99 8.92
C GLU A 134 -16.17 -25.23 9.87
N SER A 135 -16.08 -25.65 11.13
CA SER A 135 -15.21 -25.04 12.14
C SER A 135 -13.72 -25.12 11.76
N GLU A 136 -13.29 -26.22 11.15
CA GLU A 136 -11.91 -26.38 10.66
C GLU A 136 -11.63 -25.45 9.49
N LYS A 137 -12.60 -25.27 8.58
CA LYS A 137 -12.48 -24.30 7.47
C LYS A 137 -12.32 -22.89 7.99
N MET A 138 -13.13 -22.50 8.97
CA MET A 138 -13.09 -21.15 9.56
C MET A 138 -11.72 -20.86 10.17
N GLU A 139 -11.18 -21.77 10.97
CA GLU A 139 -9.89 -21.58 11.63
C GLU A 139 -8.72 -21.59 10.63
N PHE A 140 -8.77 -22.45 9.60
CA PHE A 140 -7.77 -22.45 8.54
C PHE A 140 -7.79 -21.14 7.75
N CYS A 141 -8.98 -20.68 7.35
CA CYS A 141 -9.17 -19.42 6.64
C CYS A 141 -8.68 -18.23 7.46
N ARG A 142 -9.00 -18.18 8.77
CA ARG A 142 -8.50 -17.15 9.69
C ARG A 142 -6.99 -17.14 9.74
N THR A 143 -6.38 -18.31 9.98
CA THR A 143 -4.92 -18.44 10.05
C THR A 143 -4.25 -18.03 8.75
N MET A 144 -4.81 -18.42 7.61
CA MET A 144 -4.33 -18.02 6.28
C MET A 144 -4.39 -16.50 6.12
N PHE A 145 -5.55 -15.89 6.40
CA PHE A 145 -5.76 -14.45 6.27
C PHE A 145 -4.78 -13.66 7.16
N SER A 146 -4.61 -14.05 8.42
CA SER A 146 -3.69 -13.38 9.36
C SER A 146 -2.23 -13.46 8.88
N LYS A 147 -1.81 -14.57 8.27
CA LYS A 147 -0.44 -14.74 7.74
C LYS A 147 -0.13 -13.83 6.55
N GLN A 148 -1.14 -13.42 5.79
CA GLN A 148 -0.94 -12.56 4.63
C GLN A 148 -0.70 -11.10 4.99
N GLY A 149 -0.94 -10.69 6.25
CA GLY A 149 -0.53 -9.37 6.74
C GLY A 149 -1.32 -8.19 6.16
N HIS A 150 -2.57 -8.41 5.73
CA HIS A 150 -3.46 -7.34 5.27
C HIS A 150 -3.65 -6.26 6.33
N SER A 151 -3.72 -4.99 5.91
CA SER A 151 -3.94 -3.85 6.80
C SER A 151 -5.16 -3.04 6.36
N GLY A 152 -5.97 -2.59 7.32
CA GLY A 152 -7.07 -1.64 7.12
C GLY A 152 -7.87 -1.85 5.83
N MET A 153 -7.61 -1.02 4.82
CA MET A 153 -8.31 -1.04 3.53
C MET A 153 -8.11 -2.32 2.71
N SER A 154 -6.91 -2.94 2.72
CA SER A 154 -6.68 -4.17 1.96
C SER A 154 -7.48 -5.34 2.53
N ALA A 155 -7.56 -5.43 3.86
CA ALA A 155 -8.43 -6.38 4.56
C ALA A 155 -9.90 -6.17 4.19
N GLY A 156 -10.35 -4.92 4.14
CA GLY A 156 -11.71 -4.56 3.73
C GLY A 156 -12.07 -5.01 2.31
N LEU A 157 -11.12 -5.00 1.37
CA LEU A 157 -11.33 -5.50 0.01
C LEU A 157 -11.55 -7.02 -0.01
N VAL A 158 -10.72 -7.78 0.72
CA VAL A 158 -10.91 -9.24 0.88
C VAL A 158 -12.27 -9.53 1.51
N PHE A 159 -12.64 -8.85 2.60
CA PHE A 159 -13.91 -9.09 3.28
C PHE A 159 -15.11 -8.78 2.40
N SER A 160 -15.06 -7.70 1.63
CA SER A 160 -16.13 -7.36 0.68
C SER A 160 -16.25 -8.41 -0.43
N GLY A 161 -15.11 -8.91 -0.94
CA GLY A 161 -15.08 -10.00 -1.90
C GLY A 161 -15.66 -11.30 -1.34
N LEU A 162 -15.25 -11.71 -0.14
CA LEU A 162 -15.76 -12.94 0.51
C LEU A 162 -17.28 -12.93 0.66
N LYS A 163 -17.84 -11.84 1.18
CA LYS A 163 -19.28 -11.67 1.36
C LYS A 163 -20.06 -11.76 0.05
N TYR A 164 -19.43 -11.37 -1.06
CA TYR A 164 -20.03 -11.43 -2.38
C TYR A 164 -19.88 -12.79 -3.05
N PHE A 165 -18.70 -13.42 -2.94
CA PHE A 165 -18.34 -14.60 -3.72
C PHE A 165 -18.65 -15.94 -3.03
N HIS A 166 -18.95 -15.97 -1.74
CA HIS A 166 -19.19 -17.22 -1.02
C HIS A 166 -20.32 -17.10 0.03
N PRO A 167 -21.25 -18.06 0.12
CA PRO A 167 -22.37 -18.01 1.09
C PRO A 167 -21.93 -17.91 2.57
N LEU A 168 -20.84 -18.60 2.92
CA LEU A 168 -20.25 -18.52 4.27
C LEU A 168 -19.37 -17.27 4.48
N GLY A 169 -19.29 -16.37 3.50
CA GLY A 169 -18.39 -15.21 3.52
C GLY A 169 -18.66 -14.26 4.69
N GLU A 170 -19.93 -13.92 4.96
CA GLU A 170 -20.29 -13.05 6.09
C GLU A 170 -19.88 -13.65 7.44
N MET A 171 -20.10 -14.96 7.59
CA MET A 171 -19.77 -15.69 8.80
C MET A 171 -18.25 -15.78 8.99
N LEU A 172 -17.49 -16.07 7.92
CA LEU A 172 -16.03 -16.09 7.98
C LEU A 172 -15.46 -14.71 8.35
N VAL A 173 -15.98 -13.64 7.76
CA VAL A 173 -15.53 -12.27 8.09
C VAL A 173 -15.78 -11.96 9.56
N THR A 174 -16.97 -12.31 10.06
CA THR A 174 -17.32 -12.13 11.49
C THR A 174 -16.39 -12.95 12.38
N TYR A 175 -16.09 -14.19 11.99
CA TYR A 175 -15.19 -15.06 12.72
C TYR A 175 -13.77 -14.47 12.81
N ILE A 176 -13.23 -13.98 11.69
CA ILE A 176 -11.91 -13.34 11.62
C ILE A 176 -11.86 -12.07 12.47
N GLN A 177 -12.92 -11.25 12.48
CA GLN A 177 -12.92 -9.98 13.23
C GLN A 177 -13.03 -10.16 14.75
N ASN A 178 -13.52 -11.31 15.20
CA ASN A 178 -13.73 -11.60 16.62
C ASN A 178 -12.58 -12.40 17.26
N HIS A 179 -11.50 -12.68 16.52
CA HIS A 179 -10.33 -13.47 16.94
C HIS A 179 -9.03 -12.82 16.50
#